data_AF-P44211-F1
#
_entry.id   AF-P44211-F1
#
_cell.length_a   1.000
_cell.length_b   1.000
_cell.length_c   1.000
_cell.angle_alpha   90.00
_cell.angle_beta   90.00
_cell.angle_gamma   90.00
#
_symmetry.space_group_name_H-M   'P 1'
#
loop_
_entity.id
_entity.type
_entity.pdbx_description
1 polymer ?
#
loop_
_entity_poly.entity_id
_entity_poly.type
_entity_poly.pdbx_seq_one_letter_code
_entity_poly.pdbx_strand_id
1 'polypeptide(L)' 'MMDDLQDVSRLREAYQFYQKAKQDEDSIVCGCLNDAYEWLFSELKALFDEEEE' A
#
# COMPACT_ATOMS: atom_id res chain seq x y z
N MET A 1 12.68 -10.73 -22.53
CA MET A 1 11.81 -9.68 -21.98
C MET A 1 11.71 -10.01 -20.50
N MET A 2 12.70 -9.58 -19.72
CA MET A 2 12.48 -9.52 -18.28
C MET A 2 11.64 -8.27 -18.15
N ASP A 3 10.33 -8.43 -17.96
CA ASP A 3 9.46 -7.35 -17.51
C ASP A 3 10.24 -6.54 -16.48
N ASP A 4 10.35 -5.23 -16.68
CA ASP A 4 10.92 -4.31 -15.72
C ASP A 4 10.33 -4.68 -14.35
N LEU A 5 11.12 -5.33 -13.51
CA LEU A 5 10.68 -5.74 -12.18
C LEU A 5 10.58 -4.44 -11.40
N GLN A 6 9.43 -3.77 -11.54
CA GLN A 6 9.11 -2.58 -10.76
C GLN A 6 9.34 -2.94 -9.30
N ASP A 7 10.09 -2.09 -8.59
CA ASP A 7 10.39 -2.33 -7.19
C ASP A 7 9.11 -2.18 -6.36
N VAL A 8 8.43 -3.30 -6.15
CA VAL A 8 7.20 -3.38 -5.35
C VAL A 8 7.48 -3.49 -3.84
N SER A 9 8.71 -3.23 -3.37
CA SER A 9 9.06 -3.36 -1.95
C SER A 9 8.24 -2.43 -1.06
N ARG A 10 8.02 -1.18 -1.48
CA ARG A 10 7.19 -0.22 -0.73
C ARG A 10 5.72 -0.61 -0.72
N LEU A 11 5.19 -1.10 -1.85
CA LEU A 11 3.84 -1.65 -1.92
C LEU A 11 3.65 -2.83 -0.97
N ARG A 12 4.64 -3.73 -0.91
CA ARG A 12 4.63 -4.87 0.01
C ARG A 12 4.59 -4.41 1.46
N GLU A 13 5.35 -3.38 1.82
CA GLU A 13 5.37 -2.82 3.17
C GLU A 13 4.00 -2.21 3.54
N ALA A 14 3.43 -1.38 2.66
CA ALA A 14 2.11 -0.79 2.88
C ALA A 14 1.02 -1.87 3.04
N TYR A 15 1.08 -2.94 2.25
CA TYR A 15 0.16 -4.07 2.38
C TYR A 15 0.28 -4.78 3.73
N GLN A 16 1.50 -5.01 4.21
CA GLN A 16 1.74 -5.61 5.52
C GLN A 16 1.24 -4.71 6.65
N PHE A 17 1.41 -3.39 6.53
CA PHE A 17 0.89 -2.43 7.48
C PHE A 17 -0.65 -2.47 7.52
N TYR A 18 -1.30 -2.48 6.36
CA TYR A 18 -2.76 -2.63 6.25
C TYR A 18 -3.27 -3.93 6.88
N GLN A 19 -2.60 -5.06 6.65
CA GLN A 19 -2.98 -6.34 7.28
C GLN A 19 -2.90 -6.28 8.81
N LYS A 20 -1.85 -5.65 9.36
CA LYS A 20 -1.71 -5.47 10.81
C LYS A 20 -2.81 -4.56 11.37
N ALA A 21 -3.04 -3.41 10.74
CA ALA A 21 -4.09 -2.47 11.14
C ALA A 21 -5.50 -3.11 11.07
N LYS A 22 -5.72 -4.03 10.13
CA LYS A 22 -7.00 -4.76 10.01
C LYS A 22 -7.22 -5.79 11.12
N GLN A 23 -6.14 -6.39 11.65
CA GLN A 23 -6.22 -7.39 12.72
C GLN A 23 -6.29 -6.75 14.11
N ASP A 24 -5.93 -5.48 14.22
CA ASP A 24 -5.93 -4.73 15.46
C ASP A 24 -7.26 -3.95 15.60
N GLU A 25 -8.09 -4.34 16.57
CA GLU A 25 -9.37 -3.69 16.84
C GLU A 25 -9.19 -2.21 17.19
N ASP A 26 -8.10 -1.84 17.87
CA ASP A 26 -7.82 -0.45 18.24
C ASP A 26 -7.51 0.40 16.99
N SER A 27 -6.79 -0.18 16.03
CA SER A 27 -6.45 0.45 14.74
C SER A 27 -7.69 0.73 13.89
N ILE A 28 -8.74 -0.09 14.01
CA ILE A 28 -10.03 0.16 13.33
C ILE A 28 -10.72 1.39 13.95
N VAL A 29 -10.73 1.50 15.28
CA VAL A 29 -11.40 2.59 15.99
C VAL A 29 -10.65 3.92 15.83
N CYS A 30 -9.32 3.89 15.80
CA CYS A 30 -8.49 5.09 15.73
C CYS A 30 -8.44 5.72 14.31
N GLY A 31 -8.90 5.00 13.28
CA GLY A 31 -8.77 5.44 11.88
C GLY A 31 -7.46 5.03 11.22
N CYS A 32 -6.55 4.36 11.93
CA CYS A 32 -5.29 3.85 11.39
C CYS A 32 -5.51 2.87 10.22
N LEU A 33 -6.64 2.16 10.19
CA LEU A 33 -7.01 1.34 9.03
C LEU A 33 -7.20 2.18 7.75
N ASN A 34 -7.77 3.38 7.88
CA ASN A 34 -7.95 4.29 6.74
C ASN A 34 -6.59 4.85 6.28
N ASP A 35 -5.72 5.26 7.21
CA ASP A 35 -4.37 5.72 6.87
C ASP A 35 -3.56 4.61 6.16
N ALA A 36 -3.67 3.38 6.65
CA ALA A 36 -3.03 2.22 6.02
C ALA A 36 -3.59 1.95 4.62
N TYR A 37 -4.90 2.11 4.44
CA TYR A 37 -5.56 1.97 3.14
C TYR A 37 -5.10 3.06 2.15
N GLU A 38 -5.06 4.32 2.59
CA GLU A 38 -4.61 5.44 1.75
C GLU A 38 -3.15 5.29 1.35
N TRP A 39 -2.29 4.84 2.28
CA TRP A 39 -0.90 4.56 1.95
C TRP A 39 -0.78 3.44 0.90
N LEU A 40 -1.48 2.32 1.09
CA LEU A 40 -1.50 1.23 0.11
C LEU A 40 -1.94 1.70 -1.27
N PHE A 41 -2.99 2.52 -1.34
CA PHE A 41 -3.48 3.08 -2.61
C PHE A 41 -2.50 4.08 -3.22
N SER A 42 -1.78 4.86 -2.42
CA SER A 42 -0.74 5.76 -2.91
C SER A 42 0.42 5.00 -3.54
N GLU A 43 0.87 3.89 -2.94
CA GLU A 43 1.94 3.05 -3.52
C GLU A 43 1.45 2.33 -4.79
N LEU A 44 0.19 1.88 -4.82
CA LEU A 44 -0.42 1.35 -6.05
C LEU A 44 -0.46 2.40 -7.15
N LYS A 45 -0.94 3.61 -6.83
CA LYS A 45 -1.04 4.71 -7.78
C LYS A 45 0.34 5.06 -8.36
N ALA A 46 1.38 5.10 -7.53
CA ALA A 46 2.74 5.35 -8.01
C ALA A 46 3.21 4.30 -9.04
N LEU A 47 2.84 3.03 -8.86
CA LEU A 47 3.22 1.96 -9.80
C LEU A 47 2.49 2.02 -11.15
N PHE A 48 1.25 2.54 -11.17
CA PHE A 48 0.43 2.59 -12.39
C PHE A 48 0.42 3.96 -13.08
N ASP A 49 0.54 5.06 -12.33
CA ASP A 49 0.53 6.42 -12.88
C ASP A 49 1.90 6.84 -13.43
N GLU A 50 2.98 6.12 -13.09
CA GLU A 50 4.27 6.26 -13.80
C GLU A 50 4.16 5.89 -15.30
N GLU A 51 3.03 5.35 -15.76
CA GLU A 51 2.76 5.14 -17.19
C GLU A 51 2.18 6.38 -17.93
N GLU A 52 1.92 7.53 -17.27
CA GLU A 52 1.59 8.79 -17.96
C GLU A 52 2.86 9.55 -18.42
N GLU A 53 3.55 9.03 -19.45
CA GLU A 53 4.35 9.83 -20.40
C GLU A 53 3.53 10.20 -21.65
#